data_AF-A0A212KJV3-F1
#
_entry.id   AF-A0A212KJV3-F1
#
_cell.length_a   1.000
_cell.length_b   1.000
_cell.length_c   1.000
_cell.angle_alpha   90.00
_cell.angle_beta   90.00
_cell.angle_gamma   90.00
#
_symmetry.space_group_name_H-M   'P 1'
#
loop_
_entity.id
_entity.type
_entity.pdbx_description
1 polymer ?
#
loop_
_entity_poly.entity_id
_entity_poly.type
_entity_poly.pdbx_seq_one_letter_code
_entity_poly.pdbx_strand_id
1 'polypeptide(L)'
;MAVTPLLTIDVDGGADLRAAFVMAPEVTTRELVAAAWEGSLLLQREIQEITPTGVGQGGGLKGSISAREPRVLADNVIGTVGTALSYAVPVELGTRPHFPPVIALVDWVRAKFGARGAEAERIAGAVARKIAIHGTEGAHMFERGFDANAAQVRRIFDRALGRIFAAIGGRK
;
A
#
# COMPACT_ATOMS: atom_id res chain seq x y z
N MET A 1 7.85 -18.42 -3.35
CA MET A 1 6.95 -17.68 -4.26
C MET A 1 6.05 -16.81 -3.40
N ALA A 2 6.21 -15.48 -3.44
CA ALA A 2 5.32 -14.57 -2.75
C ALA A 2 4.04 -14.44 -3.57
N VAL A 3 2.91 -14.85 -3.01
CA VAL A 3 1.59 -14.57 -3.57
C VAL A 3 1.34 -13.09 -3.30
N THR A 4 1.44 -12.25 -4.32
CA THR A 4 0.99 -10.85 -4.23
C THR A 4 -0.52 -10.90 -4.03
N PRO A 5 -1.09 -10.44 -2.90
CA PRO A 5 -2.53 -10.33 -2.78
C PRO A 5 -3.00 -9.30 -3.81
N LEU A 6 -3.63 -9.79 -4.88
CA LEU A 6 -4.39 -8.98 -5.82
C LEU A 6 -5.73 -8.71 -5.16
N LEU A 7 -5.93 -7.47 -4.70
CA LEU A 7 -7.24 -7.02 -4.23
C LEU A 7 -7.93 -6.32 -5.41
N THR A 8 -8.90 -7.01 -5.99
CA THR A 8 -9.65 -6.52 -7.15
C THR A 8 -10.86 -5.72 -6.68
N ILE A 9 -10.94 -4.44 -7.05
CA ILE A 9 -12.20 -3.69 -6.99
C ILE A 9 -12.92 -3.96 -8.31
N ASP A 10 -14.04 -4.68 -8.24
CA ASP A 10 -15.01 -4.68 -9.33
C ASP A 10 -15.86 -3.41 -9.21
N VAL A 11 -15.94 -2.65 -10.30
CA VAL A 11 -16.74 -1.43 -10.38
C VAL A 11 -17.95 -1.81 -11.21
N ASP A 12 -19.14 -1.78 -10.60
CA ASP A 12 -20.40 -2.10 -11.29
C ASP A 12 -20.51 -1.27 -12.59
N GLY A 13 -20.67 -1.96 -13.73
CA GLY A 13 -20.62 -1.36 -15.08
C GLY A 13 -19.79 -2.12 -16.12
N GLY A 14 -19.30 -3.33 -15.81
CA GLY A 14 -18.35 -4.07 -16.65
C GLY A 14 -18.77 -4.33 -18.11
N ALA A 15 -20.07 -4.37 -18.43
CA ALA A 15 -20.52 -4.44 -19.83
C ALA A 15 -20.33 -3.10 -20.56
N ASP A 16 -20.67 -1.99 -19.91
CA ASP A 16 -20.58 -0.64 -20.46
C ASP A 16 -19.13 -0.16 -20.55
N LEU A 17 -18.27 -0.57 -19.62
CA LEU A 17 -16.84 -0.26 -19.66
C LEU A 17 -16.12 -0.99 -20.81
N ARG A 18 -16.45 -2.28 -21.04
CA ARG A 18 -15.93 -3.01 -22.21
C ARG A 18 -16.37 -2.36 -23.52
N ALA A 19 -17.64 -1.95 -23.61
CA ALA A 19 -18.13 -1.22 -24.77
C ALA A 19 -17.40 0.13 -24.94
N ALA A 20 -17.10 0.84 -23.84
CA ALA A 20 -16.33 2.08 -23.87
C ALA A 20 -14.90 1.88 -24.37
N PHE A 21 -14.21 0.79 -23.99
CA PHE A 21 -12.89 0.45 -24.54
C PHE A 21 -12.92 0.20 -26.05
N VAL A 22 -14.03 -0.32 -26.60
CA VAL A 22 -14.19 -0.51 -28.05
C VAL A 22 -14.54 0.80 -28.76
N MET A 23 -15.50 1.57 -28.25
CA MET A 23 -16.00 2.79 -28.89
C MET A 23 -15.08 4.01 -28.72
N ALA A 24 -14.28 4.02 -27.65
CA ALA A 24 -13.54 5.18 -27.20
C ALA A 24 -12.23 4.80 -26.47
N PRO A 25 -11.35 3.97 -27.07
CA PRO A 25 -10.20 3.41 -26.36
C PRO A 25 -9.29 4.49 -25.75
N GLU A 26 -9.02 5.56 -26.49
CA GLU A 26 -8.15 6.66 -26.04
C GLU A 26 -8.73 7.42 -24.86
N VAL A 27 -10.03 7.78 -24.94
CA VAL A 27 -10.73 8.50 -23.86
C VAL A 27 -10.85 7.61 -22.63
N THR A 28 -11.29 6.36 -22.82
CA THR A 28 -11.43 5.39 -21.74
C THR A 28 -10.11 5.16 -21.02
N THR A 29 -9.03 4.92 -21.77
CA THR A 29 -7.69 4.73 -21.21
C THR A 29 -7.23 5.96 -20.44
N ARG A 30 -7.35 7.16 -21.03
CA ARG A 30 -6.91 8.41 -20.37
C ARG A 30 -7.63 8.64 -19.04
N GLU A 31 -8.95 8.50 -19.01
CA GLU A 31 -9.73 8.75 -17.81
C GLU A 31 -9.47 7.69 -16.72
N LEU A 32 -9.31 6.43 -17.10
CA LEU A 32 -8.98 5.35 -16.17
C LEU A 32 -7.55 5.45 -15.64
N VAL A 33 -6.58 5.86 -16.45
CA VAL A 33 -5.21 6.14 -16.00
C VAL A 33 -5.20 7.28 -15.00
N ALA A 34 -5.91 8.37 -15.28
CA ALA A 34 -6.05 9.48 -14.34
C ALA A 34 -6.67 9.04 -13.01
N ALA A 35 -7.74 8.24 -13.05
CA ALA A 35 -8.38 7.71 -11.85
C ALA A 35 -7.48 6.74 -11.07
N ALA A 36 -6.80 5.83 -11.76
CA ALA A 36 -5.86 4.90 -11.13
C ALA A 36 -4.69 5.65 -10.47
N TRP A 37 -4.21 6.73 -11.09
CA TRP A 37 -3.18 7.58 -10.53
C TRP A 37 -3.64 8.33 -9.29
N GLU A 38 -4.80 9.01 -9.35
CA GLU A 38 -5.41 9.71 -8.22
C GLU A 38 -5.65 8.76 -7.04
N GLY A 39 -6.24 7.58 -7.30
CA GLY A 39 -6.48 6.56 -6.28
C GLY A 39 -5.18 6.01 -5.67
N SER A 40 -4.16 5.76 -6.49
CA SER A 40 -2.86 5.26 -5.99
C SER A 40 -2.13 6.31 -5.14
N LEU A 41 -2.20 7.59 -5.52
CA LEU A 41 -1.59 8.67 -4.75
C LEU A 41 -2.31 8.92 -3.41
N LEU A 42 -3.65 8.83 -3.40
CA LEU A 42 -4.42 8.82 -2.17
C LEU A 42 -3.97 7.68 -1.25
N LEU A 43 -3.99 6.45 -1.75
CA LEU A 43 -3.60 5.27 -0.97
C LEU A 43 -2.16 5.37 -0.48
N GLN A 44 -1.23 5.85 -1.30
CA GLN A 44 0.15 6.09 -0.88
C GLN A 44 0.19 6.98 0.36
N ARG A 45 -0.47 8.14 0.33
CA ARG A 45 -0.50 9.08 1.47
C ARG A 45 -1.06 8.42 2.72
N GLU A 46 -2.22 7.78 2.60
CA GLU A 46 -2.93 7.22 3.76
C GLU A 46 -2.17 6.03 4.37
N ILE A 47 -1.61 5.15 3.54
CA ILE A 47 -0.76 4.04 3.99
C ILE A 47 0.51 4.58 4.65
N GLN A 48 1.16 5.57 4.06
CA GLN A 48 2.32 6.23 4.67
C GLN A 48 1.98 6.80 6.04
N GLU A 49 0.80 7.39 6.21
CA GLU A 49 0.43 8.01 7.47
C GLU A 49 0.31 7.01 8.62
N ILE A 50 -0.26 5.84 8.36
CA ILE A 50 -0.44 4.78 9.36
C ILE A 50 0.74 3.79 9.46
N THR A 51 1.76 3.95 8.62
CA THR A 51 2.94 3.08 8.63
C THR A 51 3.79 3.35 9.88
N PRO A 52 4.14 2.30 10.66
CA PRO A 52 5.01 2.46 11.83
C PRO A 52 6.37 3.06 11.46
N THR A 53 6.81 4.04 12.25
CA THR A 53 8.14 4.64 12.12
C THR A 53 9.17 3.87 12.94
N GLY A 54 10.26 3.48 12.29
CA GLY A 54 11.43 2.86 12.91
C GLY A 54 12.65 3.78 12.93
N VAL A 55 13.84 3.17 12.95
CA VAL A 55 15.13 3.88 12.81
C VAL A 55 15.20 4.44 11.38
N GLY A 56 15.25 5.77 11.23
CA GLY A 56 15.17 6.46 9.93
C GLY A 56 13.97 7.40 9.76
N GLN A 57 13.10 7.53 10.78
CA GLN A 57 11.93 8.42 10.75
C GLN A 57 11.12 8.28 9.45
N GLY A 58 10.97 9.37 8.68
CA GLY A 58 10.27 9.41 7.40
C GLY A 58 11.03 8.80 6.22
N GLY A 59 12.34 8.52 6.34
CA GLY A 59 13.15 7.89 5.28
C GLY A 59 13.19 6.35 5.31
N GLY A 60 12.61 5.73 6.35
CA GLY A 60 12.51 4.27 6.47
C GLY A 60 11.39 3.67 5.62
N LEU A 61 10.74 2.63 6.14
CA LEU A 61 9.62 1.96 5.46
C LEU A 61 8.56 2.96 4.98
N LYS A 62 8.14 3.92 5.82
CA LYS A 62 7.18 4.98 5.46
C LYS A 62 7.57 5.71 4.17
N GLY A 63 8.79 6.22 4.08
CA GLY A 63 9.26 6.95 2.89
C GLY A 63 9.45 6.08 1.65
N SER A 64 9.62 4.77 1.82
CA SER A 64 9.80 3.84 0.70
C SER A 64 8.50 3.43 -0.01
N ILE A 65 7.34 3.71 0.60
CA ILE A 65 6.03 3.36 0.04
C ILE A 65 5.69 4.36 -1.05
N SER A 66 5.49 3.87 -2.28
CA SER A 66 5.19 4.71 -3.43
C SER A 66 4.17 4.08 -4.37
N ALA A 67 3.36 4.95 -4.98
CA ALA A 67 2.57 4.64 -6.15
C ALA A 67 3.49 4.47 -7.36
N ARG A 68 3.19 3.48 -8.19
CA ARG A 68 3.86 3.23 -9.48
C ARG A 68 2.93 3.56 -10.62
N GLU A 69 3.52 4.04 -11.71
CA GLU A 69 2.78 4.43 -12.92
C GLU A 69 1.73 3.37 -13.29
N PRO A 70 0.47 3.76 -13.56
CA PRO A 70 -0.58 2.80 -13.82
C PRO A 70 -0.23 2.00 -15.07
N ARG A 71 -0.34 0.69 -14.97
CA ARG A 71 -0.12 -0.18 -16.13
C ARG A 71 -1.40 -0.27 -16.93
N VAL A 72 -1.32 0.10 -18.20
CA VAL A 72 -2.40 -0.08 -19.17
C VAL A 72 -2.24 -1.45 -19.82
N LEU A 73 -3.32 -2.21 -19.81
CA LEU A 73 -3.47 -3.49 -20.51
C LEU A 73 -4.59 -3.32 -21.57
N ALA A 74 -4.95 -4.40 -22.26
CA ALA A 74 -5.89 -4.33 -23.38
C ALA A 74 -7.28 -3.81 -22.98
N ASP A 75 -7.79 -4.21 -21.81
CA ASP A 75 -9.15 -3.94 -21.36
C ASP A 75 -9.24 -3.46 -19.90
N ASN A 76 -8.09 -3.15 -19.28
CA ASN A 76 -8.03 -2.64 -17.92
C ASN A 76 -6.80 -1.76 -17.65
N VAL A 77 -6.90 -0.98 -16.57
CA VAL A 77 -5.82 -0.14 -16.04
C VAL A 77 -5.57 -0.54 -14.59
N ILE A 78 -4.31 -0.81 -14.24
CA ILE A 78 -3.92 -1.27 -12.90
C ILE A 78 -3.05 -0.21 -12.22
N GLY A 79 -3.54 0.35 -11.12
CA GLY A 79 -2.74 1.11 -10.16
C GLY A 79 -1.98 0.19 -9.21
N THR A 80 -0.81 0.61 -8.71
CA THR A 80 -0.03 -0.18 -7.73
C THR A 80 0.59 0.75 -6.72
N VAL A 81 0.43 0.43 -5.43
CA VAL A 81 1.11 1.08 -4.31
C VAL A 81 1.88 0.01 -3.54
N GLY A 82 3.14 0.27 -3.22
CA GLY A 82 3.96 -0.70 -2.52
C GLY A 82 5.35 -0.19 -2.19
N THR A 83 6.21 -1.09 -1.73
CA THR A 83 7.62 -0.81 -1.46
C THR A 83 8.50 -1.94 -2.01
N ALA A 84 9.75 -1.62 -2.32
CA ALA A 84 10.77 -2.60 -2.70
C ALA A 84 11.47 -3.23 -1.47
N LEU A 85 11.21 -2.72 -0.25
CA LEU A 85 11.84 -3.21 0.96
C LEU A 85 11.24 -4.55 1.37
N SER A 86 12.04 -5.62 1.27
CA SER A 86 11.59 -6.99 1.57
C SER A 86 11.13 -7.17 3.02
N TYR A 87 11.70 -6.41 3.96
CA TYR A 87 11.30 -6.44 5.36
C TYR A 87 9.91 -5.80 5.61
N ALA A 88 9.28 -5.18 4.61
CA ALA A 88 7.91 -4.66 4.75
C ALA A 88 6.89 -5.77 5.01
N VAL A 89 7.10 -6.97 4.45
CA VAL A 89 6.18 -8.11 4.63
C VAL A 89 6.04 -8.52 6.10
N PRO A 90 7.12 -8.77 6.86
CA PRO A 90 7.00 -9.07 8.28
C PRO A 90 6.50 -7.89 9.13
N VAL A 91 6.60 -6.64 8.66
CA VAL A 91 5.96 -5.49 9.33
C VAL A 91 4.46 -5.47 9.06
N GLU A 92 4.03 -5.76 7.83
CA GLU A 92 2.62 -5.83 7.45
C GLU A 92 1.90 -6.96 8.17
N LEU A 93 2.45 -8.18 8.07
CA LEU A 93 1.77 -9.43 8.45
C LEU A 93 2.23 -10.01 9.78
N GLY A 94 3.27 -9.44 10.38
CA GLY A 94 3.91 -10.00 11.56
C GLY A 94 4.84 -11.18 11.25
N THR A 95 5.33 -11.82 12.30
CA THR A 95 6.27 -12.94 12.21
C THR A 95 5.91 -14.03 13.19
N ARG A 96 6.25 -15.28 12.85
CA ARG A 96 6.25 -16.39 13.81
C ARG A 96 7.34 -16.18 14.87
N PRO A 97 7.23 -16.84 16.04
CA PRO A 97 8.28 -16.83 17.05
C PRO A 97 9.66 -17.16 16.47
N HIS A 98 10.63 -16.26 16.70
CA HIS A 98 12.02 -16.41 16.27
C HIS A 98 12.93 -15.54 17.14
N PHE A 99 14.23 -15.85 17.21
CA PHE A 99 15.17 -15.04 17.98
C PHE A 99 15.90 -14.05 17.06
N PRO A 100 15.52 -12.76 17.02
CA PRO A 100 16.20 -11.78 16.19
C PRO A 100 17.58 -11.44 16.76
N PRO A 101 18.54 -11.00 15.91
CA PRO A 101 19.81 -10.49 16.39
C PRO A 101 19.60 -9.28 17.30
N VAL A 102 20.06 -9.36 18.55
CA VAL A 102 19.87 -8.31 19.57
C VAL A 102 20.42 -6.97 19.09
N ILE A 103 21.57 -6.97 18.43
CA ILE A 103 22.23 -5.75 17.93
C ILE A 103 21.35 -4.98 16.93
N ALA A 104 20.55 -5.68 16.12
CA ALA A 104 19.66 -5.05 15.14
C ALA A 104 18.49 -4.30 15.81
N LEU A 105 18.17 -4.62 17.07
CA LEU A 105 17.11 -3.97 17.85
C LEU A 105 17.62 -2.77 18.65
N VAL A 106 18.93 -2.63 18.86
CA VAL A 106 19.50 -1.59 19.74
C VAL A 106 19.15 -0.19 19.26
N ASP A 107 19.26 0.09 17.96
CA ASP A 107 18.95 1.42 17.44
C ASP A 107 17.45 1.75 17.49
N TRP A 108 16.60 0.75 17.30
CA TRP A 108 15.16 0.92 17.49
C TRP A 108 14.83 1.17 18.97
N VAL A 109 15.47 0.45 19.89
CA VAL A 109 15.32 0.67 21.33
C VAL A 109 15.76 2.07 21.73
N ARG A 110 16.90 2.55 21.22
CA ARG A 110 17.39 3.91 21.45
C ARG A 110 16.37 4.94 20.97
N ALA A 111 15.84 4.76 19.76
CA ALA A 111 14.86 5.68 19.19
C ALA A 111 13.53 5.67 19.95
N LYS A 112 13.06 4.50 20.40
CA LYS A 112 11.75 4.34 21.03
C LYS A 112 11.73 4.67 22.52
N PHE A 113 12.78 4.28 23.25
CA PHE A 113 12.84 4.38 24.70
C PHE A 113 13.82 5.44 25.21
N GLY A 114 14.62 6.06 24.32
CA GLY A 114 15.66 7.00 24.72
C GLY A 114 16.83 6.37 25.49
N ALA A 115 16.83 5.04 25.67
CA ALA A 115 17.86 4.29 26.39
C ALA A 115 19.22 4.33 25.68
N ARG A 116 20.32 4.23 26.44
CA ARG A 116 21.69 4.31 25.90
C ARG A 116 22.61 3.23 26.50
N GLY A 117 23.74 2.98 25.83
CA GLY A 117 24.76 2.03 26.29
C GLY A 117 24.19 0.66 26.67
N ALA A 118 24.65 0.12 27.79
CA ALA A 118 24.23 -1.19 28.30
C ALA A 118 22.72 -1.30 28.57
N GLU A 119 22.03 -0.19 28.87
CA GLU A 119 20.58 -0.22 29.07
C GLU A 119 19.84 -0.57 27.76
N ALA A 120 20.24 0.04 26.65
CA ALA A 120 19.66 -0.23 25.34
C ALA A 120 19.84 -1.70 24.94
N GLU A 121 21.01 -2.27 25.22
CA GLU A 121 21.29 -3.69 24.95
C GLU A 121 20.45 -4.63 25.82
N ARG A 122 20.25 -4.30 27.10
CA ARG A 122 19.37 -5.09 27.99
C ARG A 122 17.93 -5.08 27.51
N ILE A 123 17.40 -3.91 27.14
CA ILE A 123 16.04 -3.78 26.59
C ILE A 123 15.95 -4.55 25.26
N ALA A 124 16.93 -4.40 24.37
CA ALA A 124 16.98 -5.13 23.10
C ALA A 124 16.96 -6.64 23.32
N GLY A 125 17.71 -7.16 24.29
CA GLY A 125 17.70 -8.57 24.66
C GLY A 125 16.35 -9.04 25.22
N ALA A 126 15.67 -8.21 26.01
CA ALA A 126 14.33 -8.51 26.50
C ALA A 126 13.29 -8.54 25.36
N VAL A 127 13.37 -7.60 24.42
CA VAL A 127 12.53 -7.57 23.22
C VAL A 127 12.78 -8.80 22.34
N ALA A 128 14.04 -9.16 22.10
CA ALA A 128 14.40 -10.36 21.35
C ALA A 128 13.81 -11.63 21.99
N ARG A 129 13.89 -11.76 23.32
CA ARG A 129 13.25 -12.88 24.05
C ARG A 129 11.73 -12.89 23.89
N LYS A 130 11.08 -11.73 23.94
CA LYS A 130 9.63 -11.64 23.73
C LYS A 130 9.24 -12.09 22.32
N ILE A 131 9.98 -11.65 21.30
CA ILE A 131 9.77 -12.07 19.90
C ILE A 131 10.06 -13.57 19.74
N ALA A 132 11.03 -14.13 20.46
CA ALA A 132 11.31 -15.56 20.42
C ALA A 132 10.19 -16.43 20.98
N ILE A 133 9.37 -15.89 21.88
CA ILE A 133 8.23 -16.61 22.47
C ILE A 133 6.96 -16.41 21.64
N HIS A 134 6.71 -15.19 21.17
CA HIS A 134 5.41 -14.81 20.59
C HIS A 134 5.44 -14.44 19.10
N GLY A 135 6.62 -14.14 18.55
CA GLY A 135 6.74 -13.49 17.25
C GLY A 135 6.43 -12.00 17.32
N THR A 136 5.99 -11.44 16.18
CA THR A 136 5.52 -10.05 16.09
C THR A 136 4.12 -9.99 15.51
N GLU A 137 3.32 -9.07 16.02
CA GLU A 137 2.02 -8.73 15.42
C GLU A 137 2.23 -7.88 14.16
N GLY A 138 1.36 -8.08 13.16
CA GLY A 138 1.36 -7.28 11.94
C GLY A 138 0.80 -5.89 12.15
N ALA A 139 1.33 -4.91 11.44
CA ALA A 139 0.79 -3.55 11.45
C ALA A 139 -0.44 -3.40 10.54
N HIS A 140 -0.60 -4.31 9.56
CA HIS A 140 -1.69 -4.29 8.57
C HIS A 140 -1.85 -2.91 7.90
N MET A 141 -0.74 -2.24 7.59
CA MET A 141 -0.77 -0.87 7.08
C MET A 141 -1.31 -0.79 5.65
N PHE A 142 -1.04 -1.77 4.79
CA PHE A 142 -1.60 -1.79 3.43
C PHE A 142 -3.07 -2.15 3.46
N GLU A 143 -3.42 -3.21 4.21
CA GLU A 143 -4.80 -3.68 4.37
C GLU A 143 -5.70 -2.59 4.95
N ARG A 144 -5.37 -2.05 6.13
CA ARG A 144 -6.17 -1.00 6.77
C ARG A 144 -6.21 0.29 5.96
N GLY A 145 -5.09 0.65 5.32
CA GLY A 145 -5.00 1.85 4.49
C GLY A 145 -5.94 1.76 3.28
N PHE A 146 -6.04 0.58 2.68
CA PHE A 146 -7.01 0.32 1.62
C PHE A 146 -8.44 0.31 2.15
N ASP A 147 -8.73 -0.48 3.18
CA ASP A 147 -10.09 -0.67 3.70
C ASP A 147 -10.74 0.65 4.13
N ALA A 148 -9.96 1.51 4.80
CA ALA A 148 -10.41 2.83 5.21
C ALA A 148 -10.73 3.78 4.04
N ASN A 149 -10.15 3.53 2.85
CA ASN A 149 -10.23 4.42 1.69
C ASN A 149 -10.94 3.81 0.48
N ALA A 150 -11.38 2.55 0.55
CA ALA A 150 -11.98 1.83 -0.58
C ALA A 150 -13.17 2.57 -1.18
N ALA A 151 -14.04 3.15 -0.33
CA ALA A 151 -15.17 3.95 -0.79
C ALA A 151 -14.75 5.24 -1.51
N GLN A 152 -13.65 5.87 -1.09
CA GLN A 152 -13.13 7.07 -1.76
C GLN A 152 -12.48 6.72 -3.10
N VAL A 153 -11.72 5.62 -3.15
CA VAL A 153 -11.17 5.08 -4.40
C VAL A 153 -12.30 4.76 -5.38
N ARG A 154 -13.37 4.11 -4.94
CA ARG A 154 -14.54 3.85 -5.79
C ARG A 154 -15.13 5.14 -6.36
N ARG A 155 -15.34 6.17 -5.52
CA ARG A 155 -15.81 7.49 -5.99
C ARG A 155 -14.90 8.14 -7.02
N ILE A 156 -13.58 7.91 -6.95
CA ILE A 156 -12.63 8.41 -7.96
C ILE A 156 -12.93 7.76 -9.32
N PHE A 157 -13.10 6.43 -9.34
CA PHE A 157 -13.44 5.68 -10.55
C PHE A 157 -14.85 6.02 -11.06
N ASP A 158 -15.85 6.18 -10.20
CA ASP A 158 -17.21 6.57 -10.60
C ASP A 158 -17.21 7.92 -11.34
N ARG A 159 -16.40 8.88 -10.88
CA ARG A 159 -16.24 10.17 -11.59
C ARG A 159 -15.60 10.00 -12.95
N ALA A 160 -14.62 9.10 -13.09
CA ALA A 160 -13.99 8.83 -14.38
C ALA A 160 -14.96 8.16 -15.36
N LEU A 161 -15.75 7.18 -14.89
CA LEU A 161 -16.81 6.56 -15.68
C LEU A 161 -17.82 7.61 -16.17
N GLY A 162 -18.25 8.54 -15.31
CA GLY A 162 -19.12 9.64 -15.72
C GLY A 162 -18.54 10.49 -16.86
N ARG A 163 -17.23 10.79 -16.82
CA ARG A 163 -16.54 11.52 -17.90
C ARG A 163 -16.43 10.71 -19.19
N ILE A 164 -16.16 9.41 -19.08
CA ILE A 164 -16.09 8.50 -20.23
C ILE A 164 -17.44 8.44 -20.94
N PHE A 165 -18.53 8.20 -20.21
CA PHE A 165 -19.86 8.09 -20.81
C PHE A 165 -20.37 9.40 -21.39
N ALA A 166 -20.08 10.54 -20.74
CA ALA A 166 -20.39 11.85 -21.31
C ALA A 166 -19.66 12.09 -22.66
N ALA A 167 -18.39 11.69 -22.76
CA ALA A 167 -17.60 11.82 -23.99
C ALA A 167 -18.04 10.88 -25.11
N ILE A 168 -18.61 9.72 -24.77
CA ILE A 168 -19.20 8.79 -25.75
C ILE A 168 -20.57 9.31 -26.21
N GLY A 169 -21.44 9.71 -25.28
CA GLY A 169 -22.79 10.20 -25.57
C GLY A 169 -22.84 11.53 -26.34
N GLY A 170 -21.81 12.38 -26.17
CA GLY A 170 -21.66 13.63 -26.92
C GLY A 170 -21.12 13.48 -28.35
N ARG A 171 -20.78 12.27 -28.80
CA ARG A 171 -20.33 11.96 -30.18
C ARG A 171 -21.46 11.44 -31.08
N LYS A 172 -22.66 12.02 -30.95
CA LYS A 172 -23.76 11.82 -31.90
C LYS A 172 -23.82 12.95 -32.92
#